data_AF-A0A445M5H5-F1
#
_entry.id   AF-A0A445M5H5-F1
#
_cell.length_a   1.000
_cell.length_b   1.000
_cell.length_c   1.000
_cell.angle_alpha   90.00
_cell.angle_beta   90.00
_cell.angle_gamma   90.00
#
_symmetry.space_group_name_H-M   'P 1'
#
loop_
_entity.id
_entity.type
_entity.pdbx_description
1 polymer ?
#
loop_
_entity_poly.entity_id
_entity_poly.type
_entity_poly.pdbx_seq_one_letter_code
_entity_poly.pdbx_strand_id
1 'polypeptide(L)'
;MQEDSITYELTEVSTGGKLGRCNLHIQQLGPDTVTELSTLHLSVVDQTQDLHSTLVLDHPRGYSRQLHKCIVTHSQGQAVFYGNIKVNRYAQQTDAGQLTRSLLLEPCATVNVKLNLLIVADDV
;
A
#
# COMPACT_ATOMS: atom_id res chain seq x y z
N MET A 1 29.81 10.19 6.65
CA MET A 1 29.58 8.85 7.24
C MET A 1 28.19 8.49 6.80
N GLN A 2 28.06 7.63 5.79
CA GLN A 2 26.75 7.17 5.32
C GLN A 2 26.36 6.05 6.28
N GLU A 3 25.47 6.34 7.22
CA GLU A 3 24.93 5.33 8.13
C GLU A 3 24.09 4.33 7.32
N ASP A 4 24.24 3.05 7.63
CA ASP A 4 23.53 1.96 6.95
C ASP A 4 22.02 2.12 7.15
N SER A 5 21.30 2.59 6.12
CA SER A 5 19.84 2.64 6.12
C SER A 5 19.26 1.23 6.01
N ILE A 6 18.32 0.88 6.88
CA ILE A 6 17.64 -0.42 6.82
C ILE A 6 16.52 -0.35 5.78
N THR A 7 16.60 -1.21 4.76
CA THR A 7 15.63 -1.24 3.66
C THR A 7 14.75 -2.49 3.74
N TYR A 8 13.44 -2.29 3.60
CA TYR A 8 12.45 -3.33 3.40
C TYR A 8 11.71 -3.10 2.08
N GLU A 9 11.67 -4.11 1.22
CA GLU A 9 10.99 -4.09 -0.07
C GLU A 9 9.99 -5.24 -0.16
N LEU A 10 8.78 -4.93 -0.62
CA LEU A 10 7.76 -5.92 -0.96
C LEU A 10 7.30 -5.71 -2.40
N THR A 11 7.38 -6.76 -3.20
CA THR A 11 6.68 -6.85 -4.49
C THR A 11 5.67 -7.98 -4.44
N GLU A 12 4.41 -7.67 -4.70
CA GLU A 12 3.32 -8.63 -4.67
C GLU A 12 2.44 -8.53 -5.93
N VAL A 13 1.99 -9.68 -6.40
CA VAL A 13 1.07 -9.79 -7.55
C VAL A 13 -0.03 -10.76 -7.16
N SER A 14 -1.28 -10.29 -7.15
CA SER A 14 -2.45 -11.11 -6.87
C SER A 14 -3.31 -11.29 -8.12
N THR A 15 -3.61 -12.56 -8.44
CA THR A 15 -4.48 -12.98 -9.55
C THR A 15 -5.02 -14.38 -9.28
N GLY A 16 -6.13 -14.74 -9.91
CA GLY A 16 -6.77 -16.03 -9.65
C GLY A 16 -7.59 -16.02 -8.37
N GLY A 17 -8.20 -17.17 -8.04
CA GLY A 17 -9.11 -17.29 -6.89
C GLY A 17 -10.40 -16.48 -7.07
N LYS A 18 -11.53 -17.01 -6.60
CA LYS A 18 -12.78 -16.23 -6.57
C LYS A 18 -12.66 -15.02 -5.65
N LEU A 19 -11.95 -15.19 -4.54
CA LEU A 19 -11.61 -14.15 -3.57
C LEU A 19 -10.14 -14.32 -3.16
N GLY A 20 -9.31 -13.34 -3.47
CA GLY A 20 -7.98 -13.16 -2.92
C GLY A 20 -7.99 -12.01 -1.92
N ARG A 21 -7.54 -12.24 -0.68
CA ARG A 21 -7.41 -11.19 0.32
C ARG A 21 -6.06 -11.23 1.02
N CYS A 22 -5.33 -10.13 0.96
CA CYS A 22 -4.07 -9.93 1.65
C CYS A 22 -4.19 -8.80 2.68
N ASN A 23 -3.68 -9.02 3.89
CA ASN A 23 -3.56 -7.99 4.91
C ASN A 23 -2.07 -7.81 5.24
N LEU A 24 -1.49 -6.70 4.82
CA LEU A 24 -0.11 -6.32 5.08
C LEU A 24 -0.04 -5.43 6.32
N HIS A 25 0.81 -5.80 7.27
CA HIS A 25 1.10 -5.01 8.45
C HIS A 25 2.60 -4.81 8.59
N ILE A 26 3.03 -3.55 8.62
CA ILE A 26 4.42 -3.15 8.68
C ILE A 26 4.57 -2.14 9.79
N GLN A 27 5.57 -2.36 10.65
CA GLN A 27 5.94 -1.48 11.73
C GLN A 27 7.41 -1.12 11.60
N GLN A 28 7.69 0.17 11.61
CA GLN A 28 9.06 0.69 11.68
C GLN A 28 9.64 0.42 13.06
N LEU A 29 10.85 -0.15 13.12
CA LEU A 29 11.51 -0.53 14.38
C LEU A 29 12.77 0.31 14.71
N GLY A 30 13.12 1.27 13.85
CA GLY A 30 14.28 2.12 14.03
C GLY A 30 14.24 3.35 13.11
N PRO A 31 15.13 4.33 13.33
CA PRO A 31 15.22 5.50 12.47
C PRO A 31 15.84 5.15 11.10
N ASP A 32 15.76 6.08 10.15
CA ASP A 32 16.47 5.99 8.87
C ASP A 32 16.12 4.72 8.04
N THR A 33 14.87 4.25 8.19
CA THR A 33 14.35 3.08 7.46
C THR A 33 13.72 3.47 6.14
N VAL A 34 13.95 2.64 5.12
CA VAL A 34 13.32 2.74 3.79
C VAL A 34 12.31 1.60 3.65
N THR A 35 11.06 1.91 3.33
CA THR A 35 9.99 0.92 3.10
C THR A 35 9.33 1.12 1.75
N GLU A 36 9.51 0.18 0.82
CA GLU A 36 8.89 0.24 -0.51
C GLU A 36 7.94 -0.93 -0.75
N LEU A 37 6.70 -0.61 -1.11
CA LEU A 37 5.64 -1.60 -1.34
C LEU A 37 5.11 -1.42 -2.76
N SER A 38 5.30 -2.42 -3.61
CA SER A 38 4.76 -2.45 -4.97
C SER A 38 3.81 -3.63 -5.13
N THR A 39 2.55 -3.35 -5.43
CA THR A 39 1.49 -4.37 -5.50
C THR A 39 0.73 -4.26 -6.82
N LEU A 40 0.37 -5.41 -7.41
CA LEU A 40 -0.44 -5.49 -8.63
C LEU A 40 -1.59 -6.48 -8.44
N HIS A 41 -2.82 -6.00 -8.58
CA HIS A 41 -4.01 -6.84 -8.66
C HIS A 41 -4.48 -7.00 -10.11
N LEU A 42 -4.67 -8.24 -10.53
CA LEU A 42 -5.39 -8.58 -11.76
C LEU A 42 -6.66 -9.34 -11.40
N SER A 43 -7.81 -8.76 -11.74
CA SER A 43 -9.12 -9.36 -11.48
C SER A 43 -9.83 -9.66 -12.80
N VAL A 44 -10.18 -10.93 -13.00
CA VAL A 44 -10.93 -11.40 -14.17
C VAL A 44 -12.40 -11.72 -13.81
N VAL A 45 -13.10 -12.51 -14.63
CA VAL A 45 -14.51 -12.87 -14.43
C VAL A 45 -14.76 -13.48 -13.04
N ASP A 46 -15.74 -12.93 -12.32
CA ASP A 46 -16.18 -13.40 -10.99
C ASP A 46 -15.03 -13.50 -9.96
N GLN A 47 -14.07 -12.56 -10.02
CA GLN A 47 -12.98 -12.46 -9.05
C GLN A 47 -13.02 -11.18 -8.23
N THR A 48 -12.54 -11.27 -6.99
CA THR A 48 -12.26 -10.13 -6.12
C THR A 48 -10.84 -10.22 -5.61
N GLN A 49 -10.03 -9.18 -5.89
CA GLN A 49 -8.68 -9.04 -5.36
C GLN A 49 -8.64 -7.90 -4.33
N ASP A 50 -8.44 -8.24 -3.06
CA ASP A 50 -8.57 -7.35 -1.91
C ASP A 50 -7.24 -7.21 -1.16
N LEU A 51 -6.75 -5.97 -1.04
CA LEU A 51 -5.52 -5.65 -0.33
C LEU A 51 -5.79 -4.61 0.74
N HIS A 52 -5.47 -4.96 1.97
CA HIS A 52 -5.40 -4.03 3.08
C HIS A 52 -3.94 -3.85 3.49
N SER A 53 -3.44 -2.62 3.58
CA SER A 53 -2.12 -2.32 4.14
C SER A 53 -2.22 -1.43 5.36
N THR A 54 -1.32 -1.67 6.32
CA THR A 54 -1.07 -0.79 7.46
C THR A 54 0.42 -0.62 7.62
N LEU A 55 0.89 0.62 7.54
CA LEU A 55 2.26 1.02 7.83
C LEU A 55 2.26 1.97 9.02
N VAL A 56 2.96 1.59 10.08
CA VAL A 56 3.13 2.40 11.29
C VAL A 56 4.58 2.89 11.35
N LEU A 57 4.72 4.22 11.37
CA LEU A 57 6.00 4.92 11.49
C LEU A 57 6.07 5.50 12.90
N ASP A 58 7.07 5.06 13.67
CA ASP A 58 7.29 5.39 15.08
C ASP A 58 8.63 6.08 15.33
N HIS A 59 9.53 6.08 14.35
CA HIS A 59 10.91 6.56 14.47
C HIS A 59 11.24 7.61 13.41
N PRO A 60 12.16 8.56 13.70
CA PRO A 60 12.41 9.68 12.81
C PRO A 60 13.08 9.26 11.50
N ARG A 61 12.97 10.13 10.49
CA ARG A 61 13.62 9.98 9.17
C ARG A 61 13.22 8.70 8.44
N GLY A 62 11.98 8.25 8.65
CA GLY A 62 11.42 7.14 7.89
C GLY A 62 11.04 7.58 6.48
N TYR A 63 11.46 6.81 5.47
CA TYR A 63 11.01 6.98 4.09
C TYR A 63 10.09 5.82 3.70
N SER A 64 8.96 6.12 3.07
CA SER A 64 8.11 5.08 2.51
C SER A 64 7.40 5.47 1.22
N ARG A 65 7.28 4.49 0.32
CA ARG A 65 6.47 4.57 -0.89
C ARG A 65 5.65 3.31 -1.04
N GLN A 66 4.34 3.50 -1.13
CA GLN A 66 3.41 2.43 -1.45
C GLN A 66 2.74 2.68 -2.79
N LEU A 67 3.00 1.80 -3.75
CA LEU A 67 2.40 1.76 -5.06
C LEU A 67 1.45 0.56 -5.17
N HIS A 68 0.17 0.84 -5.36
CA HIS A 68 -0.83 -0.17 -5.71
C HIS A 68 -1.30 0.06 -7.14
N LYS A 69 -1.22 -0.99 -7.97
CA LYS A 69 -1.79 -1.00 -9.31
C LYS A 69 -2.88 -2.05 -9.38
N CYS A 70 -3.96 -1.77 -10.10
CA CYS A 70 -4.94 -2.80 -10.40
C CYS A 70 -5.45 -2.72 -11.84
N ILE A 71 -5.73 -3.90 -12.40
CA ILE A 71 -6.37 -4.08 -13.70
C ILE A 71 -7.59 -4.97 -13.47
N VAL A 72 -8.76 -4.50 -13.87
CA VAL A 72 -10.01 -5.26 -13.85
C VAL A 72 -10.47 -5.46 -15.28
N THR A 73 -10.46 -6.71 -15.74
CA THR A 73 -10.63 -7.02 -17.17
C THR A 73 -12.06 -7.40 -17.55
N HIS A 74 -12.98 -7.55 -16.59
CA HIS A 74 -14.34 -8.02 -16.82
C HIS A 74 -15.35 -7.26 -15.96
N SER A 75 -16.58 -7.13 -16.45
CA SER A 75 -17.72 -6.45 -15.80
C SER A 75 -18.12 -7.03 -14.44
N GLN A 76 -17.79 -8.30 -14.19
CA GLN A 76 -18.00 -8.99 -12.89
C GLN A 76 -16.75 -9.01 -12.00
N GLY A 77 -15.63 -8.45 -12.46
CA GLY A 77 -14.39 -8.38 -11.71
C GLY A 77 -14.39 -7.20 -10.73
N GLN A 78 -13.70 -7.41 -9.61
CA GLN A 78 -13.59 -6.42 -8.54
C GLN A 78 -12.15 -6.34 -8.01
N ALA A 79 -11.73 -5.12 -7.64
CA ALA A 79 -10.54 -4.90 -6.83
C ALA A 79 -10.84 -3.99 -5.65
N VAL A 80 -10.23 -4.28 -4.51
CA VAL A 80 -10.33 -3.49 -3.28
C VAL A 80 -8.93 -3.15 -2.81
N PHE A 81 -8.71 -1.89 -2.46
CA PHE A 81 -7.49 -1.45 -1.80
C PHE A 81 -7.82 -0.52 -0.63
N TYR A 82 -7.38 -0.92 0.57
CA TYR A 82 -7.41 -0.08 1.76
C TYR A 82 -6.00 0.17 2.27
N GLY A 83 -5.47 1.36 2.00
CA GLY A 83 -4.16 1.78 2.46
C GLY A 83 -4.24 2.60 3.74
N ASN A 84 -3.48 2.24 4.76
CA ASN A 84 -3.36 3.01 6.01
C ASN A 84 -1.89 3.30 6.32
N ILE A 85 -1.55 4.59 6.41
CA ILE A 85 -0.26 5.04 6.94
C ILE A 85 -0.52 5.85 8.20
N LYS A 86 0.19 5.49 9.27
CA LYS A 86 0.18 6.21 10.54
C LYS A 86 1.57 6.73 10.86
N VAL A 87 1.70 8.05 10.95
CA VAL A 87 2.93 8.74 11.38
C VAL A 87 2.72 9.19 12.82
N ASN A 88 3.35 8.49 13.76
CA ASN A 88 3.23 8.81 15.18
C ASN A 88 4.10 10.02 15.55
N ARG A 89 3.81 10.62 16.71
CA ARG A 89 4.43 11.88 17.18
C ARG A 89 5.96 11.91 17.11
N TYR A 90 6.64 10.78 17.34
CA TYR A 90 8.11 10.73 17.34
C TYR A 90 8.74 10.48 15.97
N ALA A 91 7.93 10.16 14.96
CA ALA A 91 8.36 9.93 13.58
C ALA A 91 8.53 11.24 12.81
N GLN A 92 9.36 12.14 13.36
CA GLN A 92 9.68 13.43 12.74
C GLN A 92 10.54 13.23 11.49
N GLN A 93 10.45 14.16 10.54
CA GLN A 93 11.12 14.11 9.24
C GLN A 93 10.74 12.85 8.44
N THR A 94 9.51 12.40 8.59
CA THR A 94 8.98 11.25 7.84
C THR A 94 8.56 11.68 6.44
N ASP A 95 9.09 11.03 5.41
CA ASP A 95 8.58 11.17 4.03
C ASP A 95 7.82 9.90 3.62
N ALA A 96 6.49 9.96 3.65
CA ALA A 96 5.62 8.81 3.38
C ALA A 96 4.58 9.11 2.31
N GLY A 97 4.40 8.18 1.36
CA GLY A 97 3.49 8.38 0.22
C GLY A 97 2.75 7.12 -0.21
N GLN A 98 1.48 7.30 -0.60
CA GLN A 98 0.63 6.28 -1.21
C GLN A 98 0.18 6.71 -2.61
N LEU A 99 0.30 5.80 -3.57
CA LEU A 99 -0.17 6.00 -4.94
C LEU A 99 -0.93 4.76 -5.41
N THR A 100 -2.17 4.96 -5.84
CA THR A 100 -2.98 3.93 -6.47
C THR A 100 -3.25 4.27 -7.93
N ARG A 101 -3.11 3.30 -8.83
CA ARG A 101 -3.46 3.42 -10.25
C ARG A 101 -4.35 2.27 -10.68
N SER A 102 -5.49 2.60 -11.29
CA SER A 102 -6.51 1.62 -11.63
C SER A 102 -6.87 1.69 -13.11
N LEU A 103 -6.95 0.53 -13.75
CA LEU A 103 -7.38 0.38 -15.14
C LEU A 103 -8.59 -0.56 -15.19
N LEU A 104 -9.72 -0.07 -15.69
CA LEU A 104 -10.96 -0.82 -15.87
C LEU A 104 -11.18 -0.99 -17.37
N LEU A 105 -11.29 -2.24 -17.84
CA LEU A 105 -11.39 -2.54 -19.28
C LEU A 105 -12.82 -2.76 -19.78
N GLU A 106 -13.79 -2.93 -18.88
CA GLU A 106 -15.20 -3.13 -19.23
C GLU A 106 -16.13 -2.21 -18.41
N PRO A 107 -17.31 -1.86 -18.96
CA PRO A 107 -18.40 -1.29 -18.18
C PRO A 107 -18.75 -2.21 -17.00
N CYS A 108 -19.12 -1.61 -15.86
CA CYS A 108 -19.45 -2.31 -14.60
C CYS A 108 -18.28 -2.99 -13.87
N ALA A 109 -17.06 -3.03 -14.42
CA ALA A 109 -15.88 -3.38 -13.63
C ALA A 109 -15.76 -2.44 -12.41
N THR A 110 -15.37 -2.96 -11.25
CA THR A 110 -15.35 -2.15 -10.02
C THR A 110 -13.98 -2.12 -9.36
N VAL A 111 -13.60 -0.92 -8.89
CA VAL A 111 -12.43 -0.73 -8.05
C VAL A 111 -12.82 0.18 -6.89
N ASN A 112 -12.59 -0.31 -5.67
CA ASN A 112 -12.85 0.42 -4.44
C ASN A 112 -11.52 0.77 -3.78
N VAL A 113 -11.22 2.05 -3.64
CA VAL A 113 -9.98 2.53 -3.03
C VAL A 113 -10.32 3.39 -1.83
N LYS A 114 -9.67 3.13 -0.70
CA LYS A 114 -9.64 4.02 0.46
C LYS A 114 -8.20 4.19 0.91
N LEU A 115 -7.72 5.43 0.89
CA LEU A 115 -6.41 5.81 1.41
C LEU A 115 -6.63 6.60 2.69
N ASN A 116 -5.89 6.25 3.73
CA ASN A 116 -5.94 6.93 5.01
C ASN A 116 -4.54 7.28 5.49
N LEU A 117 -4.35 8.56 5.80
CA LEU A 117 -3.12 9.11 6.33
C LEU A 117 -3.43 9.76 7.68
N LEU A 118 -2.88 9.18 8.75
CA LEU A 118 -2.99 9.74 10.11
C LEU A 118 -1.62 10.27 10.52
N ILE A 119 -1.47 11.59 10.52
CA ILE A 119 -0.22 12.26 10.91
C ILE A 119 -0.41 12.92 12.27
N VAL A 120 0.49 12.57 13.20
CA VAL A 120 0.56 13.14 14.56
C VAL A 120 1.90 13.86 14.78
N ALA A 121 2.90 13.61 13.95
CA ALA A 121 4.17 14.36 13.95
C ALA A 121 3.99 15.77 13.37
N ASP A 122 4.90 16.68 13.74
CA ASP A 122 4.81 18.10 13.37
C ASP A 122 5.66 18.42 12.12
N ASP A 123 6.80 17.74 11.96
CA ASP A 123 7.71 17.84 10.82
C ASP A 123 7.63 16.56 9.98
N VAL A 124 6.96 16.62 8.82
CA VAL A 124 6.75 15.53 7.86
C VAL A 124 6.81 16.04 6.42
#